data_AF-A0A151J4J0-F1
#
_entry.id   AF-A0A151J4J0-F1
#
_cell.length_a   1.000
_cell.length_b   1.000
_cell.length_c   1.000
_cell.angle_alpha   90.00
_cell.angle_beta   90.00
_cell.angle_gamma   90.00
#
_symmetry.space_group_name_H-M   'P 1'
#
loop_
_entity.id
_entity.type
_entity.pdbx_description
1 polymer ?
#
loop_
_entity_poly.entity_id
_entity_poly.type
_entity_poly.pdbx_seq_one_letter_code
_entity_poly.pdbx_strand_id
1 'polypeptide(L)'
;MPFVMRKIEPRHVCRGHVPAGSHPGWPVGAELEAVANGTLTSSLKQLASLLTVAEDIFANLTTELAQIAERSGHLRHKLDKIEERFGTVDPKKIPVREYSESFIFLSFLIGFILN
;
A
#
# COMPACT_ATOMS: atom_id res chain seq x y z
N MET A 1 -12.93 7.86 1.20
CA MET A 1 -11.94 7.60 2.27
C MET A 1 -11.38 8.95 2.71
N PRO A 2 -11.44 9.33 3.99
CA PRO A 2 -10.83 10.58 4.45
C PRO A 2 -9.31 10.49 4.38
N PHE A 3 -8.63 11.55 3.93
CA PHE A 3 -7.17 11.60 3.91
C PHE A 3 -6.65 11.60 5.36
N VAL A 4 -5.71 10.69 5.65
CA VAL A 4 -5.07 10.64 6.98
C VAL A 4 -4.26 11.92 7.16
N MET A 5 -4.77 12.86 7.96
CA MET A 5 -4.04 14.07 8.32
C MET A 5 -2.94 13.74 9.32
N ARG A 6 -1.71 13.57 8.82
CA ARG A 6 -0.51 13.43 9.64
C ARG A 6 -0.02 14.83 10.03
N LYS A 7 -0.09 15.14 11.33
CA LYS A 7 0.33 16.43 11.87
C LYS A 7 1.81 16.34 12.26
N ILE A 8 2.59 17.31 11.81
CA ILE A 8 3.99 17.47 12.20
C ILE A 8 4.04 18.52 13.31
N GLU A 9 4.73 18.23 14.40
CA GLU A 9 4.94 19.16 15.50
C GLU A 9 6.43 19.38 15.73
N PRO A 10 6.86 20.58 16.16
CA PRO A 10 6.07 21.80 16.42
C PRO A 10 5.68 22.56 15.15
N ARG A 11 4.43 23.07 15.11
CA ARG A 11 3.94 23.92 13.99
C ARG A 11 4.52 25.33 13.96
N HIS A 12 4.87 25.87 15.12
CA HIS A 12 5.34 27.26 15.25
C HIS A 12 6.81 27.28 15.64
N VAL A 13 7.67 27.39 14.63
CA VAL A 13 9.12 27.23 14.81
C VAL A 13 9.79 28.49 15.37
N CYS A 14 9.29 29.67 14.98
CA CYS A 14 9.91 30.95 15.33
C CYS A 14 9.15 31.75 16.42
N ARG A 15 8.14 31.16 17.07
CA ARG A 15 7.33 31.83 18.11
C ARG A 15 7.86 31.57 19.52
N GLY A 16 9.17 31.69 19.71
CA GLY A 16 9.81 31.60 21.03
C GLY A 16 9.72 32.93 21.79
N HIS A 17 9.43 32.87 23.08
CA HIS A 17 9.49 34.03 23.97
C HIS A 17 10.94 34.26 24.41
N VAL A 18 11.48 35.46 24.19
CA VAL A 18 12.70 35.90 24.89
C VAL A 18 12.41 35.85 26.39
N PRO A 19 13.27 35.27 27.24
CA PRO A 19 13.03 35.20 28.68
C PRO A 19 12.62 36.58 29.23
N ALA A 20 11.42 36.68 29.82
CA ALA A 20 10.94 37.92 30.43
C ALA A 20 11.80 38.23 31.65
N GLY A 21 12.77 39.12 31.45
CA GLY A 21 13.75 39.44 32.49
C GLY A 21 15.06 39.88 31.86
N SER A 22 15.04 40.99 31.13
CA SER A 22 16.21 41.83 30.88
C SER A 22 16.67 42.38 32.24
N HIS A 23 17.17 41.51 33.12
CA HIS A 23 17.74 41.91 34.39
C HIS A 23 18.97 42.79 34.12
N PRO A 24 19.31 43.72 35.03
CA PRO A 24 20.52 44.52 34.90
C PRO A 24 21.73 43.56 34.96
N GLY A 25 22.25 43.18 33.79
CA GLY A 25 23.24 42.11 33.63
C GLY A 25 23.05 41.22 32.39
N TRP A 26 21.92 41.31 31.68
CA TRP A 26 21.73 40.57 30.43
C TRP A 26 22.68 41.10 29.33
N PRO A 27 23.54 40.25 28.71
CA PRO A 27 24.47 40.70 27.69
C PRO A 27 23.73 41.25 26.47
N VAL A 28 24.21 42.37 25.91
CA VAL A 28 23.73 42.91 24.64
C VAL A 28 23.91 41.83 23.56
N GLY A 29 22.81 41.36 22.95
CA GLY A 29 22.82 40.34 21.91
C GLY A 29 22.39 38.93 22.35
N ALA A 30 22.33 38.64 23.66
CA ALA A 30 21.93 37.31 24.15
C ALA A 30 20.44 36.98 23.85
N GLU A 31 19.60 37.98 23.61
CA GLU A 31 18.21 37.77 23.17
C GLU A 31 18.13 37.20 21.74
N LEU A 32 18.94 37.72 20.82
CA LEU A 32 18.99 37.23 19.44
C LEU A 32 19.51 35.80 19.39
N GLU A 33 20.55 35.50 20.18
CA GLU A 33 21.10 34.15 20.30
C GLU A 33 20.05 33.17 20.87
N ALA A 34 19.31 33.57 21.90
CA ALA A 34 18.24 32.76 22.48
C ALA A 34 17.12 32.46 21.47
N VAL A 35 16.71 33.45 20.67
CA VAL A 35 15.69 33.27 19.62
C VAL A 35 16.22 32.39 18.49
N ALA A 36 17.47 32.56 18.06
CA ALA A 36 18.09 31.74 17.02
C ALA A 36 18.20 30.28 17.45
N ASN A 37 18.67 30.02 18.68
CA ASN A 37 18.79 28.68 19.25
C ASN A 37 17.42 28.03 19.47
N GLY A 38 16.42 28.80 19.90
CA GLY A 38 15.03 28.33 20.02
C GLY A 38 14.44 27.94 18.67
N THR A 39 14.66 28.75 17.64
CA THR A 39 14.22 28.48 16.26
C THR A 39 14.89 27.22 15.72
N LEU A 40 16.22 27.09 15.88
CA LEU A 40 16.96 25.91 15.44
C LEU A 40 16.45 24.63 16.14
N THR A 41 16.30 24.68 17.47
CA THR A 41 15.79 23.55 18.26
C THR A 41 14.39 23.15 17.81
N SER A 42 13.52 24.13 17.55
CA SER A 42 12.17 23.86 17.08
C SER A 42 12.16 23.27 15.66
N SER A 43 13.05 23.72 14.77
CA SER A 43 13.22 23.14 13.43
C SER A 43 13.67 21.68 13.51
N LEU A 44 14.65 21.38 14.37
CA LEU A 44 15.14 20.01 14.56
C LEU A 44 14.03 19.08 15.09
N LYS A 45 13.22 19.55 16.05
CA LYS A 45 12.05 18.80 16.53
C LYS A 45 11.03 18.55 15.42
N GLN A 46 10.81 19.54 14.55
CA GLN A 46 9.86 19.42 13.46
C GLN A 46 10.33 18.41 12.41
N LEU A 47 11.62 18.43 12.09
CA LEU A 47 12.24 17.43 11.22
C LEU A 47 12.19 16.02 11.82
N ALA A 48 12.45 15.87 13.12
CA ALA A 48 12.32 14.59 13.79
C ALA A 48 10.88 14.05 13.72
N SER A 49 9.87 14.90 14.01
CA SER A 49 8.46 14.53 13.86
C SER A 49 8.11 14.14 12.43
N LEU A 50 8.63 14.84 11.43
CA LEU A 50 8.45 14.51 10.02
C LEU A 50 9.05 13.14 9.68
N LEU A 51 10.27 12.84 10.15
CA LEU A 51 10.93 11.56 9.91
C LEU A 51 10.16 10.40 10.52
N THR A 52 9.69 10.53 11.77
CA THR A 52 8.83 9.50 12.39
C THR A 52 7.56 9.24 11.58
N VAL A 53 6.96 10.28 11.02
CA VAL A 53 5.79 10.14 10.16
C VAL A 53 6.15 9.44 8.84
N ALA A 54 7.31 9.76 8.25
CA ALA A 54 7.78 9.12 7.04
C ALA A 54 8.08 7.62 7.26
N GLU A 55 8.70 7.27 8.39
CA GLU A 55 8.96 5.88 8.79
C GLU A 55 7.66 5.06 8.86
N ASP A 56 6.60 5.58 9.51
CA ASP A 56 5.29 4.93 9.55
C ASP A 56 4.70 4.69 8.13
N ILE A 57 4.83 5.69 7.25
CA ILE A 57 4.35 5.56 5.86
C ILE A 57 5.12 4.46 5.14
N PHE A 58 6.46 4.47 5.20
CA PHE A 58 7.28 3.48 4.51
C PHE A 58 7.13 2.07 5.09
N ALA A 59 6.93 1.94 6.40
CA ALA A 59 6.64 0.66 7.03
C ALA A 59 5.33 0.07 6.49
N ASN A 60 4.24 0.86 6.50
CA ASN A 60 2.95 0.41 5.97
C ASN A 60 3.01 0.09 4.48
N LEU A 61 3.69 0.91 3.67
CA LEU A 61 3.87 0.61 2.25
C LEU A 61 4.65 -0.68 2.02
N THR A 62 5.69 -0.93 2.82
CA THR A 62 6.49 -2.14 2.74
C THR A 62 5.66 -3.38 3.07
N THR A 63 4.80 -3.31 4.10
CA THR A 63 3.89 -4.42 4.44
C THR A 63 2.89 -4.70 3.34
N GLU A 64 2.29 -3.65 2.76
CA GLU A 64 1.33 -3.78 1.65
C GLU A 64 2.00 -4.38 0.40
N LEU A 65 3.19 -3.89 0.04
CA LEU A 65 3.95 -4.42 -1.08
C LEU A 65 4.37 -5.88 -0.88
N ALA A 66 4.73 -6.27 0.35
CA ALA A 66 5.05 -7.66 0.66
C ALA A 66 3.83 -8.58 0.45
N GLN A 67 2.65 -8.17 0.90
CA GLN A 67 1.41 -8.92 0.67
C GLN A 67 1.06 -9.02 -0.81
N ILE A 68 1.24 -7.94 -1.58
CA ILE A 68 1.04 -7.95 -3.03
C ILE A 68 2.03 -8.90 -3.72
N ALA A 69 3.30 -8.89 -3.30
CA ALA A 69 4.32 -9.78 -3.84
C ALA A 69 4.00 -11.25 -3.57
N GLU A 70 3.59 -11.60 -2.35
CA GLU A 70 3.16 -12.95 -1.98
C GLU A 70 1.98 -13.42 -2.85
N ARG A 71 0.92 -12.61 -2.94
CA ARG A 71 -0.26 -12.92 -3.78
C ARG A 71 0.11 -13.08 -5.25
N SER A 72 1.00 -12.22 -5.76
CA SER A 72 1.50 -12.29 -7.12
C SER A 72 2.33 -13.55 -7.36
N GLY A 73 3.11 -13.98 -6.36
CA GLY A 73 3.86 -15.24 -6.38
C GLY A 73 2.94 -16.45 -6.45
N HIS A 74 1.89 -16.49 -5.62
CA HIS A 74 0.87 -17.55 -5.70
C HIS A 74 0.17 -17.60 -7.04
N LEU A 75 -0.17 -16.44 -7.62
CA LEU A 75 -0.77 -16.36 -8.94
C LEU A 75 0.18 -16.90 -10.01
N ARG A 76 1.47 -16.53 -9.94
CA ARG A 76 2.49 -17.04 -10.86
C ARG A 76 2.61 -18.56 -10.79
N HIS A 77 2.69 -19.14 -9.60
CA HIS A 77 2.67 -20.60 -9.44
C HIS A 77 1.43 -21.28 -10.02
N LYS A 78 0.25 -20.65 -9.91
CA LYS A 78 -0.96 -21.17 -10.55
C LYS A 78 -0.87 -21.10 -12.07
N LEU A 79 -0.31 -20.02 -12.61
CA LEU A 79 -0.08 -19.84 -14.04
C LEU A 79 0.91 -20.89 -14.56
N ASP A 80 2.04 -21.10 -13.88
CA ASP A 80 3.04 -22.10 -14.25
C ASP A 80 2.43 -23.51 -14.31
N LYS A 81 1.60 -23.88 -13.32
CA LYS A 81 0.87 -25.16 -13.33
C LYS A 81 -0.14 -25.28 -14.46
N ILE A 82 -0.77 -24.17 -14.85
CA ILE A 82 -1.70 -24.15 -15.99
C ILE A 82 -0.93 -24.32 -17.29
N GLU A 83 0.21 -23.64 -17.43
CA GLU A 83 1.08 -23.72 -18.61
C GLU A 83 1.67 -25.13 -18.78
N GLU A 84 2.15 -25.74 -17.71
CA GLU A 84 2.61 -27.14 -17.70
C GLU A 84 1.49 -28.07 -18.15
N ARG A 85 0.28 -27.94 -17.55
CA ARG A 85 -0.87 -28.75 -17.96
C ARG A 85 -1.23 -28.51 -19.42
N PHE A 86 -1.22 -27.27 -19.89
CA PHE A 86 -1.51 -26.94 -21.29
C PHE A 86 -0.50 -27.60 -22.24
N GLY A 87 0.79 -27.61 -21.90
CA GLY A 87 1.82 -28.30 -22.68
C GLY A 87 1.66 -29.83 -22.72
N THR A 88 1.15 -30.43 -21.65
CA THR A 88 0.92 -31.89 -21.57
C THR A 88 -0.42 -32.36 -22.17
N VAL A 89 -1.38 -31.46 -22.34
CA VAL A 89 -2.70 -31.78 -22.87
C VAL A 89 -2.61 -31.85 -24.39
N ASP A 90 -2.67 -33.07 -24.93
CA ASP A 90 -2.81 -33.32 -26.37
C ASP A 90 -4.27 -33.09 -26.79
N PRO A 91 -4.58 -32.04 -27.58
CA PRO A 91 -5.94 -31.73 -27.99
C PRO A 91 -6.60 -32.85 -28.82
N LYS A 92 -5.84 -33.78 -29.39
CA LYS A 92 -6.38 -34.96 -30.11
C LYS A 92 -6.82 -36.11 -29.20
N LYS A 93 -6.41 -36.11 -27.93
CA LYS A 93 -6.77 -37.13 -26.93
C LYS A 93 -7.88 -36.70 -25.99
N ILE A 94 -8.30 -35.43 -26.06
CA ILE A 94 -9.48 -34.96 -25.34
C ILE A 94 -10.69 -35.59 -26.05
N PRO A 95 -11.46 -36.48 -25.40
CA PRO A 95 -12.65 -37.02 -26.02
C PRO A 95 -13.64 -35.87 -26.21
N VAL A 96 -13.80 -35.45 -27.47
CA VAL A 96 -14.97 -34.66 -27.86
C VAL A 96 -16.16 -35.55 -27.53
N ARG A 97 -17.13 -35.02 -26.78
CA ARG A 97 -18.39 -35.74 -26.53
C ARG A 97 -19.11 -35.84 -27.86
N GLU A 98 -18.81 -36.88 -28.62
CA GLU A 98 -19.54 -37.27 -29.81
C GLU A 98 -20.87 -37.84 -29.33
N TYR A 99 -21.93 -37.05 -29.44
CA TYR A 99 -23.28 -37.59 -29.34
C TYR A 99 -23.47 -38.46 -30.57
N SER A 100 -23.70 -39.77 -30.38
CA SER A 100 -24.07 -40.62 -31.50
C SER A 100 -25.35 -40.09 -32.13
N GLU A 101 -25.46 -40.15 -33.47
CA GLU A 101 -26.66 -39.77 -34.22
C GLU A 101 -27.93 -40.33 -33.59
N SER A 102 -27.87 -41.58 -33.10
CA SER A 102 -28.96 -42.24 -32.38
C SER A 102 -29.38 -41.54 -31.08
N PHE A 103 -28.46 -40.93 -30.33
CA PHE A 103 -28.76 -40.20 -29.10
C PHE A 103 -29.41 -38.84 -29.39
N ILE A 104 -28.99 -38.20 -30.50
CA ILE A 104 -29.60 -36.96 -31.00
C ILE A 104 -31.04 -37.25 -31.47
N PHE A 105 -31.23 -38.30 -32.26
CA PHE A 105 -32.55 -38.75 -32.71
C PHE A 105 -33.46 -39.14 -31.54
N LEU A 106 -32.95 -39.84 -30.53
CA LEU A 106 -33.74 -40.23 -29.36
C LEU A 106 -34.17 -39.00 -28.54
N SER A 107 -33.29 -38.01 -28.36
CA SER A 107 -33.66 -36.73 -27.70
C SER A 107 -34.74 -35.98 -28.49
N PHE A 108 -34.67 -36.01 -29.82
CA PHE A 108 -35.66 -35.37 -30.68
C PHE A 108 -37.02 -36.10 -30.65
N LEU A 109 -36.99 -37.43 -30.67
CA LEU A 109 -38.18 -38.28 -30.60
C LEU A 109 -38.88 -38.16 -29.23
N ILE A 110 -38.13 -38.15 -28.13
CA ILE A 110 -38.68 -37.95 -26.78
C ILE A 110 -39.30 -36.55 -26.68
N GLY A 111 -38.63 -35.52 -27.22
CA GLY A 111 -39.19 -34.15 -27.28
C GLY A 111 -40.46 -34.03 -28.13
N PHE A 112 -40.59 -34.84 -29.18
CA PHE A 112 -41.79 -34.90 -30.02
C PHE A 112 -42.95 -35.68 -29.35
N ILE A 113 -42.66 -36.70 -28.54
CA ILE A 113 -43.68 -37.50 -27.85
C ILE A 113 -44.25 -36.78 -26.62
N LEU A 114 -43.46 -35.90 -25.98
CA LEU A 114 -43.89 -35.15 -24.78
C LEU A 114 -44.59 -33.81 -25.07
N ASN A 115 -44.74 -33.41 -26.34
CA ASN A 115 -45.44 -32.19 -26.77
C ASN A 115 -46.73 -32.56 -27.52
#